data_AF-J4IBW9-F1
#
_entry.id   AF-J4IBW9-F1
#
_cell.length_a   1.000
_cell.length_b   1.000
_cell.length_c   1.000
_cell.angle_alpha   90.00
_cell.angle_beta   90.00
_cell.angle_gamma   90.00
#
_symmetry.space_group_name_H-M   'P 1'
#
loop_
_entity.id
_entity.type
_entity.pdbx_description
1 polymer ?
#
loop_
_entity_poly.entity_id
_entity_poly.type
_entity_poly.pdbx_seq_one_letter_code
_entity_poly.pdbx_strand_id
1 'polypeptide(L)'
;MQYCLLAAISVAVGWSLPREWPNVYGQWSDAFTVRRFWGRTYHQLLRRYTSSFGKMFCRLLNLQPGSWASSYTQLYVGFAVSGLMHCAGDFMVSPSLLGASFPFFAAQAVAISLEDAVIDIAKRTDMKWPELLVRGLGYAWVFAWLSLSVPWYINWSVKAGVIDTDRVPFSLITLLVPSAKTGAVSFATA
;
A
#
# COMPACT_ATOMS: atom_id res chain seq x y z
N MET A 1 12.57 -13.17 -6.29
CA MET A 1 13.30 -14.17 -7.10
C MET A 1 12.71 -14.31 -8.49
N GLN A 2 11.42 -14.65 -8.64
CA GLN A 2 10.75 -14.81 -9.94
C GLN A 2 10.87 -13.59 -10.86
N TYR A 3 10.65 -12.38 -10.33
CA TYR A 3 10.78 -11.12 -11.09
C TYR A 3 12.17 -10.97 -11.73
N CYS A 4 13.24 -11.14 -10.96
CA CYS A 4 14.62 -10.96 -11.45
C CYS A 4 15.01 -12.03 -12.47
N LEU A 5 14.54 -13.27 -12.30
CA LEU A 5 14.77 -14.35 -13.25
C LEU A 5 14.09 -14.06 -14.60
N LEU A 6 12.82 -13.64 -14.57
CA LEU A 6 12.10 -13.26 -15.79
C LEU A 6 12.77 -12.06 -16.47
N ALA A 7 13.14 -11.03 -15.70
CA ALA A 7 13.87 -9.88 -16.21
C ALA A 7 15.18 -10.29 -16.90
N ALA A 8 15.98 -11.13 -16.25
CA ALA A 8 17.26 -11.59 -16.79
C ALA A 8 17.07 -12.38 -18.10
N ILE A 9 16.11 -13.30 -18.14
CA ILE A 9 15.81 -14.09 -19.34
C ILE A 9 15.32 -13.18 -20.47
N SER A 10 14.33 -12.32 -20.21
CA SER A 10 13.75 -11.42 -21.21
C SER A 10 14.75 -10.42 -21.79
N VAL A 11 15.71 -9.96 -20.98
CA VAL A 11 16.81 -9.10 -21.46
C VAL A 11 17.83 -9.92 -22.24
N ALA A 12 18.20 -11.11 -21.77
CA ALA A 12 19.20 -11.95 -22.42
C ALA A 12 18.77 -12.40 -23.83
N VAL A 13 17.47 -12.68 -24.03
CA VAL A 13 16.91 -13.05 -25.34
C VAL A 13 16.54 -11.86 -26.22
N GLY A 14 16.74 -10.63 -25.74
CA GLY A 14 16.50 -9.39 -26.50
C GLY A 14 15.04 -8.94 -26.62
N TRP A 15 14.12 -9.50 -25.82
CA TRP A 15 12.70 -9.09 -25.83
C TRP A 15 12.43 -7.76 -25.13
N SER A 16 13.31 -7.34 -24.22
CA SER A 16 13.13 -6.13 -23.43
C SER A 16 14.46 -5.53 -23.02
N LEU A 17 14.46 -4.24 -22.69
CA LEU A 17 15.61 -3.51 -22.17
C LEU A 17 15.64 -3.58 -20.63
N PRO A 18 16.83 -3.57 -19.99
CA PRO A 18 16.94 -3.55 -18.53
C PRO A 18 16.12 -2.45 -17.84
N ARG A 19 16.03 -1.26 -18.48
CA ARG A 19 15.25 -0.12 -17.96
C ARG A 19 13.75 -0.35 -17.90
N GLU A 20 13.24 -1.36 -18.61
CA GLU A 20 11.83 -1.75 -18.60
C GLU A 20 11.49 -2.65 -17.41
N TRP A 21 12.51 -3.08 -16.67
CA TRP A 21 12.40 -3.85 -15.43
C TRP A 21 12.85 -3.03 -14.21
N PRO A 22 12.11 -1.97 -13.83
CA PRO A 22 12.48 -1.16 -12.69
C PRO A 22 12.39 -1.94 -11.38
N ASN A 23 13.21 -1.56 -10.40
CA ASN A 23 13.18 -2.19 -9.08
C ASN A 23 11.76 -2.19 -8.49
N VAL A 24 11.30 -3.36 -8.05
CA VAL A 24 9.98 -3.53 -7.42
C VAL A 24 9.88 -2.72 -6.13
N TYR A 25 10.98 -2.59 -5.42
CA TYR A 25 11.08 -1.82 -4.19
C TYR A 25 12.18 -0.76 -4.30
N GLY A 26 11.95 0.40 -3.68
CA GLY A 26 12.99 1.39 -3.45
C GLY A 26 13.80 1.10 -2.18
N GLN A 27 14.49 2.12 -1.69
CA GLN A 27 15.27 1.99 -0.46
C GLN A 27 14.34 1.97 0.77
N TRP A 28 14.51 0.98 1.64
CA TRP A 28 13.76 0.88 2.89
C TRP A 28 14.14 1.95 3.91
N SER A 29 15.37 2.48 3.82
CA SER A 29 15.87 3.62 4.61
C SER A 29 15.09 4.92 4.38
N ASP A 30 14.26 4.98 3.33
CA ASP A 30 13.37 6.12 3.03
C ASP A 30 11.95 5.94 3.58
N ALA A 31 11.59 4.78 4.13
CA ALA A 31 10.21 4.43 4.46
C ALA A 31 9.71 4.95 5.83
N PHE A 32 10.25 6.08 6.30
CA PHE A 32 9.92 6.66 7.61
C PHE A 32 8.68 7.58 7.60
N THR A 33 7.97 7.69 6.48
CA THR A 33 6.63 8.29 6.44
C THR A 33 5.74 7.46 5.52
N VAL A 34 4.43 7.44 5.75
CA VAL A 34 3.46 6.66 4.94
C VAL A 34 3.51 7.15 3.49
N ARG A 35 3.67 8.45 3.28
CA ARG A 35 3.86 9.04 1.94
C ARG A 35 5.08 8.48 1.23
N ARG A 36 6.22 8.36 1.93
CA ARG A 36 7.46 7.83 1.36
C ARG A 36 7.40 6.33 1.17
N PHE A 37 6.81 5.60 2.11
CA PHE A 37 6.58 4.17 2.00
C PHE A 37 5.88 3.84 0.69
N TRP A 38 4.71 4.43 0.40
CA TRP A 38 3.99 4.17 -0.85
C TRP A 38 4.59 4.86 -2.07
N GLY A 39 5.12 6.08 -1.90
CA GLY A 39 5.60 6.90 -3.01
C GLY A 39 7.01 6.60 -3.51
N ARG A 40 7.82 5.89 -2.72
CA ARG A 40 9.25 5.66 -3.01
C ARG A 40 9.74 4.24 -2.71
N THR A 41 9.14 3.54 -1.76
CA THR A 41 9.69 2.26 -1.29
C THR A 41 8.87 1.05 -1.75
N TYR A 42 7.58 1.02 -1.51
CA TYR A 42 6.75 -0.17 -1.67
C TYR A 42 6.17 -0.27 -3.09
N HIS A 43 6.27 -1.45 -3.71
CA HIS A 43 5.57 -1.85 -4.93
C HIS A 43 5.58 -0.80 -6.07
N GLN A 44 6.78 -0.41 -6.51
CA GLN A 44 7.00 0.69 -7.45
C GLN A 44 6.66 0.37 -8.92
N LEU A 45 6.40 -0.90 -9.28
CA LEU A 45 5.99 -1.29 -10.64
C LEU A 45 4.73 -0.56 -11.11
N LEU A 46 3.77 -0.34 -10.21
CA LEU A 46 2.49 0.31 -10.51
C LEU A 46 2.57 1.84 -10.48
N ARG A 47 3.69 2.41 -10.01
CA ARG A 47 3.84 3.85 -9.77
C ARG A 47 3.63 4.68 -11.04
N ARG A 48 4.16 4.21 -12.18
CA ARG A 48 4.03 4.91 -13.47
C ARG A 48 2.57 4.96 -13.94
N TYR A 49 1.84 3.87 -13.75
CA TYR A 49 0.43 3.77 -14.16
C TYR A 49 -0.46 4.67 -13.30
N THR A 50 -0.40 4.51 -11.96
CA THR A 50 -1.21 5.30 -11.03
C THR A 50 -0.89 6.80 -11.10
N SER A 51 0.39 7.18 -11.25
CA SER A 51 0.78 8.58 -11.40
C SER A 51 0.29 9.20 -12.71
N SER A 52 0.17 8.41 -13.79
CA SER A 52 -0.33 8.91 -15.07
C SER A 52 -1.80 9.36 -14.98
N PHE A 53 -2.64 8.60 -14.27
CA PHE A 53 -4.01 9.00 -13.97
C PHE A 53 -4.06 10.26 -13.10
N GLY A 54 -3.26 10.32 -12.03
CA GLY A 54 -3.18 11.53 -11.21
C GLY A 54 -2.84 12.78 -12.02
N LYS A 55 -1.83 12.69 -12.91
CA LYS A 55 -1.45 13.79 -13.81
C LYS A 55 -2.54 14.13 -14.82
N MET A 56 -3.28 13.15 -15.32
CA MET A 56 -4.42 13.37 -16.20
C MET A 56 -5.50 14.20 -15.51
N PHE A 57 -5.90 13.83 -14.29
CA PHE A 57 -6.88 14.60 -13.52
C PHE A 57 -6.39 16.01 -13.18
N CYS A 58 -5.11 16.19 -12.85
CA CYS A 58 -4.57 17.54 -12.68
C CYS A 58 -4.69 18.40 -13.95
N ARG A 59 -4.47 17.83 -15.13
CA ARG A 59 -4.64 18.55 -16.41
C ARG A 59 -6.12 18.87 -16.66
N LEU A 60 -7.03 17.93 -16.42
CA LEU A 60 -8.47 18.14 -16.59
C LEU A 60 -9.01 19.25 -15.68
N LEU A 61 -8.45 19.37 -14.49
CA LEU A 61 -8.82 20.39 -13.49
C LEU A 61 -7.97 21.67 -13.59
N ASN A 62 -7.09 21.80 -14.59
CA ASN A 62 -6.16 22.93 -14.76
C ASN A 62 -5.34 23.26 -13.49
N LEU A 63 -4.93 22.23 -12.74
CA LEU A 63 -4.16 22.40 -11.52
C LEU A 63 -2.69 22.67 -11.84
N GLN A 64 -2.13 23.70 -11.20
CA GLN A 64 -0.73 24.08 -11.36
C GLN A 64 0.20 22.95 -10.87
N PRO A 65 1.12 22.43 -11.71
CA PRO A 65 2.10 21.44 -11.28
C PRO A 65 2.92 21.93 -10.08
N GLY A 66 3.11 21.06 -9.09
CA GLY A 66 3.83 21.40 -7.86
C GLY A 66 3.00 22.13 -6.79
N SER A 67 1.77 22.56 -7.11
CA SER A 67 0.85 23.07 -6.08
C SER A 67 0.39 21.96 -5.13
N TRP A 68 -0.07 22.36 -3.94
CA TRP A 68 -0.80 21.49 -3.01
C TRP A 68 -1.93 20.75 -3.72
N ALA A 69 -2.78 21.48 -4.45
CA ALA A 69 -3.94 20.91 -5.12
C ALA A 69 -3.53 19.81 -6.11
N SER A 70 -2.47 20.03 -6.87
CA SER A 70 -1.93 19.02 -7.79
C SER A 70 -1.37 17.79 -7.05
N SER A 71 -0.65 17.99 -5.94
CA SER A 71 -0.08 16.90 -5.14
C SER A 71 -1.18 16.01 -4.53
N TYR A 72 -2.18 16.61 -3.89
CA TYR A 72 -3.27 15.87 -3.27
C TYR A 72 -4.21 15.24 -4.30
N THR A 73 -4.47 15.90 -5.43
CA THR A 73 -5.23 15.27 -6.53
C THR A 73 -4.52 14.01 -7.02
N GLN A 74 -3.21 14.07 -7.26
CA GLN A 74 -2.43 12.89 -7.64
C GLN A 74 -2.42 11.80 -6.57
N LEU A 75 -2.37 12.19 -5.28
CA LEU A 75 -2.42 11.25 -4.16
C LEU A 75 -3.74 10.47 -4.13
N TYR A 76 -4.87 11.19 -4.09
CA TYR A 76 -6.20 10.57 -3.97
C TYR A 76 -6.54 9.78 -5.22
N VAL A 77 -6.28 10.30 -6.41
CA VAL A 77 -6.50 9.57 -7.67
C VAL A 77 -5.61 8.32 -7.73
N GLY A 78 -4.33 8.42 -7.33
CA GLY A 78 -3.42 7.27 -7.33
C GLY A 78 -3.91 6.12 -6.44
N PHE A 79 -4.39 6.43 -5.24
CA PHE A 79 -4.97 5.43 -4.34
C PHE A 79 -6.35 4.94 -4.81
N ALA A 80 -7.19 5.81 -5.37
CA ALA A 80 -8.49 5.39 -5.93
C ALA A 80 -8.31 4.41 -7.10
N VAL A 81 -7.39 4.69 -8.03
CA VAL A 81 -7.04 3.77 -9.13
C VAL A 81 -6.52 2.45 -8.58
N SER A 82 -5.64 2.50 -7.57
CA SER A 82 -5.14 1.28 -6.92
C SER A 82 -6.29 0.47 -6.30
N GLY A 83 -7.19 1.13 -5.56
CA GLY A 83 -8.37 0.49 -4.98
C GLY A 83 -9.27 -0.16 -6.02
N LEU A 84 -9.58 0.54 -7.12
CA LEU A 84 -10.39 0.00 -8.21
C LEU A 84 -9.77 -1.23 -8.86
N MET A 85 -8.44 -1.25 -9.05
CA MET A 85 -7.74 -2.43 -9.55
C MET A 85 -7.90 -3.64 -8.62
N HIS A 86 -7.88 -3.41 -7.30
CA HIS A 86 -8.10 -4.47 -6.32
C HIS A 86 -9.56 -4.91 -6.22
N CYS A 87 -10.53 -4.03 -6.46
CA CYS A 87 -11.95 -4.41 -6.54
C CYS A 87 -12.23 -5.46 -7.62
N ALA A 88 -11.44 -5.49 -8.71
CA ALA A 88 -11.54 -6.56 -9.70
C ALA A 88 -11.19 -7.94 -9.11
N GLY A 89 -10.19 -7.99 -8.23
CA GLY A 89 -9.86 -9.20 -7.47
C GLY A 89 -10.98 -9.60 -6.51
N ASP A 90 -11.57 -8.62 -5.81
CA ASP A 90 -12.73 -8.88 -4.93
C ASP A 90 -13.88 -9.53 -5.72
N PHE A 91 -14.20 -8.99 -6.91
CA PHE A 91 -15.24 -9.50 -7.80
C PHE A 91 -14.95 -10.92 -8.31
N MET A 92 -13.68 -11.23 -8.62
CA MET A 92 -13.28 -12.57 -9.06
C MET A 92 -13.45 -13.63 -7.97
N VAL A 93 -13.35 -13.24 -6.69
CA VAL A 93 -13.63 -14.14 -5.55
C VAL A 93 -15.14 -14.32 -5.40
N SER A 94 -15.89 -13.21 -5.37
CA SER A 94 -17.35 -13.22 -5.40
C SER A 94 -17.88 -11.85 -5.82
N PRO A 95 -18.89 -11.76 -6.70
CA PRO A 95 -19.55 -10.50 -7.04
C PRO A 95 -20.06 -9.71 -5.83
N SER A 96 -20.46 -10.41 -4.75
CA SER A 96 -20.93 -9.77 -3.51
C SER A 96 -19.85 -9.05 -2.70
N LEU A 97 -18.57 -9.31 -2.99
CA LEU A 97 -17.43 -8.72 -2.30
C LEU A 97 -16.87 -7.48 -3.01
N LEU A 98 -17.42 -7.10 -4.16
CA LEU A 98 -16.96 -5.94 -4.93
C LEU A 98 -16.78 -4.71 -4.03
N GLY A 99 -15.55 -4.22 -3.93
CA GLY A 99 -15.23 -3.03 -3.13
C GLY A 99 -14.72 -3.32 -1.72
N ALA A 100 -14.66 -4.58 -1.28
CA ALA A 100 -14.14 -4.96 0.03
C ALA A 100 -12.70 -4.44 0.28
N SER A 101 -11.88 -4.36 -0.76
CA SER A 101 -10.50 -3.85 -0.67
C SER A 101 -10.41 -2.32 -0.67
N PHE A 102 -11.42 -1.60 -1.19
CA PHE A 102 -11.33 -0.15 -1.44
C PHE A 102 -11.10 0.70 -0.18
N PRO A 103 -11.73 0.43 0.98
CA PRO A 103 -11.53 1.21 2.21
C PRO A 103 -10.07 1.30 2.64
N PHE A 104 -9.27 0.23 2.45
CA PHE A 104 -7.85 0.23 2.76
C PHE A 104 -7.09 1.28 1.95
N PHE A 105 -7.33 1.34 0.63
CA PHE A 105 -6.65 2.28 -0.26
C PHE A 105 -7.08 3.73 0.00
N ALA A 106 -8.38 3.96 0.21
CA ALA A 106 -8.89 5.27 0.57
C ALA A 106 -8.26 5.78 1.88
N ALA A 107 -8.12 4.90 2.88
CA ALA A 107 -7.50 5.23 4.16
C ALA A 107 -6.03 5.65 4.03
N GLN A 108 -5.26 5.08 3.09
CA GLN A 108 -3.86 5.49 2.88
C GLN A 108 -3.75 6.96 2.45
N ALA A 109 -4.62 7.43 1.54
CA ALA A 109 -4.64 8.82 1.12
C ALA A 109 -4.98 9.77 2.28
N VAL A 110 -5.94 9.37 3.13
CA VAL A 110 -6.34 10.14 4.32
C VAL A 110 -5.19 10.20 5.34
N ALA A 111 -4.57 9.06 5.66
CA ALA A 111 -3.46 9.01 6.60
C ALA A 111 -2.26 9.84 6.15
N ILE A 112 -1.96 9.84 4.85
CA ILE A 112 -0.90 10.70 4.28
C ILE A 112 -1.27 12.18 4.43
N SER A 113 -2.52 12.56 4.18
CA SER A 113 -2.96 13.95 4.38
C SER A 113 -2.85 14.41 5.83
N LEU A 114 -3.19 13.54 6.79
CA LEU A 114 -3.02 13.81 8.22
C LEU A 114 -1.55 13.87 8.62
N GLU A 115 -0.73 12.93 8.13
CA GLU A 115 0.72 12.89 8.32
C GLU A 115 1.38 14.19 7.84
N ASP A 116 1.06 14.64 6.63
CA ASP A 116 1.59 15.89 6.08
C ASP A 116 1.17 17.10 6.93
N ALA A 117 -0.08 17.15 7.38
CA ALA A 117 -0.58 18.23 8.23
C ALA A 117 0.17 18.28 9.58
N VAL A 118 0.38 17.12 10.22
CA VAL A 118 1.16 17.02 11.46
C VAL A 118 2.60 17.45 11.25
N ILE A 119 3.23 17.00 10.15
CA ILE A 119 4.61 17.39 9.80
C ILE A 119 4.70 18.90 9.54
N ASP A 120 3.73 19.48 8.84
CA ASP A 120 3.72 20.92 8.55
C ASP A 120 3.46 21.76 9.80
N ILE A 121 2.63 21.30 10.74
CA ILE A 121 2.48 21.94 12.06
C ILE A 121 3.79 21.84 12.85
N ALA A 122 4.41 20.67 12.90
CA ALA A 122 5.67 20.46 13.62
C ALA A 122 6.79 21.36 13.07
N LYS A 123 6.87 21.53 11.74
CA LYS A 123 7.85 22.45 11.10
C LYS A 123 7.62 23.93 11.42
N ARG A 124 6.40 24.32 11.82
CA ARG A 124 6.10 25.69 12.26
C ARG A 124 6.51 25.93 13.71
N THR A 125 6.83 24.87 14.46
CA THR A 125 7.48 25.02 15.76
C THR A 125 8.98 25.27 15.51
N ASP A 126 9.59 26.26 16.16
CA ASP A 126 11.05 26.52 16.07
C ASP A 126 11.90 25.42 16.73
N MET A 127 11.31 24.25 16.98
CA MET A 127 11.91 23.15 17.72
C MET A 127 12.77 22.29 16.79
N LYS A 128 14.08 22.26 17.07
CA LYS A 128 15.04 21.43 16.33
C LYS A 128 15.09 20.04 16.93
N TRP A 129 14.57 19.06 16.20
CA TRP A 129 14.63 17.65 16.59
C TRP A 129 15.83 16.96 15.95
N PRO A 130 16.55 16.07 16.66
CA PRO A 130 17.60 15.24 16.07
C PRO A 130 17.04 14.36 14.94
N GLU A 131 17.75 14.27 13.82
CA GLU A 131 17.29 13.54 12.63
C GLU A 131 16.96 12.08 12.94
N LEU A 132 17.80 11.42 13.75
CA LEU A 132 17.59 10.03 14.14
C LEU A 132 16.26 9.83 14.87
N LEU A 133 15.89 10.78 15.74
CA LEU A 133 14.64 10.74 16.48
C LEU A 133 13.43 10.93 15.55
N VAL A 134 13.51 11.91 14.64
CA VAL A 134 12.44 12.15 13.65
C VAL A 134 12.22 10.91 12.76
N ARG A 135 13.30 10.31 12.27
CA ARG A 135 13.21 9.07 11.47
C ARG A 135 12.68 7.91 12.31
N GLY A 136 13.14 7.75 13.55
CA GLY A 136 12.66 6.71 14.47
C GLY A 136 11.16 6.79 14.74
N LEU A 137 10.67 7.99 15.08
CA LEU A 137 9.23 8.26 15.26
C LEU A 137 8.45 8.00 13.96
N GLY A 138 9.00 8.42 12.82
CA GLY A 138 8.41 8.17 11.52
C GLY A 138 8.26 6.67 11.19
N TYR A 139 9.30 5.87 11.44
CA TYR A 139 9.20 4.41 11.28
C TYR A 139 8.18 3.77 12.22
N ALA A 140 8.16 4.20 13.49
CA ALA A 140 7.17 3.71 14.45
C ALA A 140 5.74 4.05 14.00
N TRP A 141 5.53 5.25 13.48
CA TRP A 141 4.25 5.68 12.91
C TRP A 141 3.84 4.84 11.68
N VAL A 142 4.74 4.67 10.71
CA VAL A 142 4.47 3.83 9.52
C VAL A 142 4.11 2.41 9.92
N PHE A 143 4.89 1.82 10.83
CA PHE A 143 4.64 0.47 11.32
C PHE A 143 3.28 0.36 12.02
N ALA A 144 2.97 1.29 12.92
CA ALA A 144 1.68 1.32 13.63
C ALA A 144 0.50 1.48 12.66
N TRP A 145 0.60 2.42 11.71
CA TRP A 145 -0.44 2.67 10.71
C TRP A 145 -0.68 1.46 9.81
N LEU A 146 0.38 0.81 9.32
CA LEU A 146 0.26 -0.38 8.49
C LEU A 146 -0.29 -1.57 9.30
N SER A 147 0.13 -1.74 10.57
CA SER A 147 -0.39 -2.79 11.44
C SER A 147 -1.90 -2.62 11.70
N LEU A 148 -2.37 -1.38 11.79
CA LEU A 148 -3.80 -1.08 11.96
C LEU A 148 -4.61 -1.24 10.67
N SER A 149 -4.08 -0.76 9.54
CA SER A 149 -4.84 -0.66 8.28
C SER A 149 -4.78 -1.92 7.41
N VAL A 150 -3.67 -2.67 7.41
CA VAL A 150 -3.54 -3.91 6.61
C VAL A 150 -4.61 -4.95 6.93
N PRO A 151 -5.06 -5.16 8.18
CA PRO A 151 -6.18 -6.04 8.48
C PRO A 151 -7.46 -5.70 7.70
N TRP A 152 -7.70 -4.43 7.36
CA TRP A 152 -8.88 -4.03 6.55
C TRP A 152 -8.79 -4.59 5.12
N TYR A 153 -7.57 -4.79 4.61
CA TYR A 153 -7.32 -5.39 3.30
C TYR A 153 -7.27 -6.92 3.33
N ILE A 154 -6.82 -7.51 4.43
CA ILE A 154 -6.58 -8.97 4.52
C ILE A 154 -7.77 -9.73 5.12
N ASN A 155 -8.50 -9.16 6.09
CA ASN A 155 -9.50 -9.92 6.83
C ASN A 155 -10.67 -10.41 5.98
N TRP A 156 -11.09 -9.64 4.97
CA TRP A 156 -12.17 -10.07 4.07
C TRP A 156 -11.73 -11.28 3.24
N SER A 157 -10.47 -11.28 2.75
CA SER A 157 -9.95 -12.36 1.89
C SER A 157 -9.67 -13.63 2.69
N VAL A 158 -9.25 -13.50 3.94
CA VAL A 158 -9.18 -14.62 4.91
C VAL A 158 -10.59 -15.20 5.14
N LYS A 159 -11.59 -14.36 5.43
CA LYS A 159 -12.98 -14.82 5.64
C LYS A 159 -13.58 -15.49 4.41
N ALA A 160 -13.15 -15.08 3.22
CA ALA A 160 -13.56 -15.67 1.94
C ALA A 160 -12.79 -16.97 1.59
N GLY A 161 -11.84 -17.40 2.44
CA GLY A 161 -11.04 -18.61 2.20
C GLY A 161 -9.98 -18.48 1.11
N VAL A 162 -9.70 -17.26 0.64
CA VAL A 162 -8.68 -16.98 -0.39
C VAL A 162 -7.27 -17.11 0.19
N ILE A 163 -7.10 -16.70 1.45
CA ILE A 163 -5.86 -16.82 2.19
C ILE A 163 -6.02 -17.93 3.22
N ASP A 164 -5.27 -19.00 3.01
CA ASP A 164 -5.19 -20.14 3.92
C ASP A 164 -4.27 -19.82 5.10
N THR A 165 -4.88 -19.61 6.28
CA THR A 165 -4.17 -19.26 7.52
C THR A 165 -3.37 -20.42 8.11
N ASP A 166 -3.59 -21.66 7.65
CA ASP A 166 -2.92 -22.85 8.17
C ASP A 166 -1.58 -23.14 7.47
N ARG A 167 -1.19 -22.31 6.49
CA ARG A 167 0.08 -22.47 5.75
C ARG A 167 1.32 -21.89 6.44
N VAL A 168 1.15 -21.19 7.56
CA VAL A 168 2.27 -20.70 8.37
C VAL A 168 2.56 -21.72 9.47
N PRO A 169 3.74 -22.38 9.46
CA PRO A 169 4.04 -23.48 10.39
C PRO A 169 4.07 -23.05 11.86
N PHE A 170 4.16 -21.75 12.13
CA PHE A 170 4.05 -21.17 13.47
C PHE A 170 3.42 -19.78 13.40
N SER A 171 2.60 -19.45 14.39
CA SER A 171 2.00 -18.13 14.59
C SER A 171 2.25 -17.70 16.03
N LEU A 172 3.05 -16.64 16.21
CA LEU A 172 3.35 -16.09 17.53
C LEU A 172 2.08 -15.53 18.20
N ILE A 173 1.12 -15.05 17.40
CA ILE A 173 -0.17 -14.57 17.91
C ILE A 173 -1.00 -15.74 18.44
N THR A 174 -1.01 -16.87 17.73
CA THR A 174 -1.72 -18.09 18.19
C THR A 174 -1.03 -18.73 19.40
N LEU A 175 0.28 -18.55 19.52
CA LEU A 175 1.07 -18.98 20.69
C LEU A 175 0.76 -18.13 21.94
N LEU A 176 0.55 -16.82 21.75
CA LEU A 176 0.30 -15.85 22.84
C LEU A 176 -1.19 -15.67 23.18
N VAL A 177 -2.10 -15.93 22.23
CA VAL A 177 -3.55 -15.81 22.39
C VAL A 177 -4.24 -17.07 21.82
N PRO A 178 -4.35 -18.15 22.60
CA PRO A 178 -4.90 -19.44 22.15
C PRO A 178 -6.36 -19.39 21.69
N SER A 179 -7.14 -18.40 22.15
CA SER A 179 -8.59 -18.31 21.94
C SER A 179 -9.02 -17.90 20.52
N ALA A 180 -8.09 -17.62 19.61
CA ALA A 180 -8.42 -17.24 18.23
C ALA A 180 -8.82 -18.43 17.32
N LYS A 181 -8.74 -19.68 17.80
CA LYS A 181 -9.09 -20.89 17.04
C LYS A 181 -10.61 -21.15 16.90
N THR A 182 -11.48 -20.45 17.62
CA THR A 182 -12.93 -20.66 17.54
C THR A 182 -13.56 -19.87 16.40
N GLY A 183 -13.42 -20.41 15.20
CA GLY A 183 -14.09 -19.92 13.99
C GLY A 183 -14.06 -20.92 12.85
N ALA A 184 -13.97 -22.23 13.15
CA ALA A 184 -14.19 -23.26 12.15
C ALA A 184 -15.67 -23.25 11.76
N VAL A 185 -16.00 -22.55 10.68
CA VAL A 185 -17.30 -22.67 10.03
C VAL A 185 -17.38 -24.07 9.44
N SER A 186 -18.19 -24.92 10.05
CA SER A 186 -18.57 -26.22 9.51
C SER A 186 -19.30 -26.00 8.19
N PHE A 187 -18.74 -26.48 7.08
CA PHE A 187 -19.47 -26.59 5.82
C PHE A 187 -20.55 -27.67 5.99
N ALA A 188 -21.80 -27.23 6.17
CA ALA A 188 -22.95 -28.10 5.93
C ALA A 188 -23.14 -28.18 4.41
N THR A 189 -22.83 -29.34 3.84
CA THR A 189 -23.26 -29.74 2.51
C THR A 189 -24.78 -29.92 2.51
N ALA A 190 -25.48 -29.19 1.64
CA ALA A 190 -26.79 -29.55 1.09
C ALA A 190 -26.87 -29.00 -0.33
#